data_AF-A0A9P6YF28-F1
#
_entry.id   AF-A0A9P6YF28-F1
#
_cell.length_a   1.000
_cell.length_b   1.000
_cell.length_c   1.000
_cell.angle_alpha   90.00
_cell.angle_beta   90.00
_cell.angle_gamma   90.00
#
_symmetry.space_group_name_H-M   'P 1'
#
loop_
_entity.id
_entity.type
_entity.pdbx_description
1 polymer ?
#
loop_
_entity_poly.entity_id
_entity_poly.type
_entity_poly.pdbx_seq_one_letter_code
_entity_poly.pdbx_strand_id
1 'polypeptide(L)'
;MENNIITWNQRLAYGQPMFLTHQGSSIIDLFLSTTELTEPAMTVFTDKSLGSNHKMVSLMFKTTVPYQPTQMQRNVWNLGKLKEPEVQKAYIQHIQAALVSLGPFNEHTWMQTANKHVAQQHIEEYN
;
A
#
# COMPACT_ATOMS: atom_id res chain seq x y z
N MET A 1 -5.61 -23.02 25.81
CA MET A 1 -4.48 -22.71 24.91
C MET A 1 -4.70 -21.32 24.38
N GLU A 2 -4.09 -20.32 25.01
CA GLU A 2 -4.04 -18.96 24.47
C GLU A 2 -2.98 -18.98 23.37
N ASN A 3 -3.42 -19.01 22.11
CA ASN A 3 -2.56 -18.62 21.01
C ASN A 3 -2.19 -17.17 21.30
N ASN A 4 -0.91 -16.86 21.56
CA ASN A 4 -0.37 -15.53 21.95
C ASN A 4 -0.74 -14.41 20.95
N ILE A 5 -2.03 -14.15 20.78
CA ILE A 5 -2.65 -13.26 19.82
C ILE A 5 -3.44 -12.26 20.65
N ILE A 6 -3.04 -11.01 20.51
CA ILE A 6 -3.69 -9.87 21.10
C ILE A 6 -4.79 -9.42 20.16
N THR A 7 -6.04 -9.43 20.65
CA THR A 7 -7.18 -8.85 19.93
C THR A 7 -7.36 -7.40 20.33
N TRP A 8 -6.91 -6.47 19.50
CA TRP A 8 -6.94 -5.04 19.82
C TRP A 8 -8.35 -4.47 19.90
N ASN A 9 -9.29 -5.02 19.14
CA ASN A 9 -10.70 -4.65 19.23
C ASN A 9 -11.23 -4.85 20.65
N GLN A 10 -10.86 -5.96 21.29
CA GLN A 10 -11.30 -6.27 22.65
C GLN A 10 -10.72 -5.30 23.68
N ARG A 11 -9.50 -4.80 23.45
CA ARG A 11 -8.81 -3.91 24.39
C ARG A 11 -9.15 -2.44 24.22
N LEU A 12 -9.33 -2.00 22.97
CA LEU A 12 -9.40 -0.57 22.62
C LEU A 12 -10.78 -0.12 22.15
N ALA A 13 -11.65 -1.04 21.74
CA ALA A 13 -12.98 -0.75 21.22
C ALA A 13 -13.99 -1.83 21.64
N TYR A 14 -13.93 -2.26 22.89
CA TYR A 14 -14.74 -3.37 23.39
C TYR A 14 -16.23 -3.15 23.13
N GLY A 15 -16.89 -4.14 22.52
CA GLY A 15 -18.32 -4.09 22.24
C GLY A 15 -18.73 -3.10 21.14
N GLN A 16 -17.80 -2.38 20.50
CA GLN A 16 -18.14 -1.44 19.44
C GLN A 16 -18.37 -2.19 18.12
N PRO A 17 -19.59 -2.20 17.57
CA PRO A 17 -19.86 -2.88 16.31
C PRO A 17 -19.17 -2.18 15.14
N MET A 18 -18.53 -2.97 14.29
CA MET A 18 -17.82 -2.53 13.09
C MET A 18 -18.59 -2.89 11.82
N PHE A 19 -19.58 -3.75 11.93
CA PHE A 19 -20.48 -4.11 10.85
C PHE A 19 -21.94 -3.91 11.28
N LEU A 20 -22.74 -3.32 10.39
CA LEU A 20 -24.13 -2.98 10.64
C LEU A 20 -25.03 -3.54 9.54
N THR A 21 -26.08 -4.25 9.90
CA THR A 21 -27.14 -4.70 8.99
C THR A 21 -28.50 -4.25 9.49
N HIS A 22 -29.54 -4.46 8.68
CA HIS A 22 -30.92 -4.28 9.13
C HIS A 22 -31.33 -5.24 10.27
N GLN A 23 -30.60 -6.34 10.45
CA GLN A 23 -30.90 -7.40 11.42
C GLN A 23 -30.08 -7.27 12.72
N GLY A 24 -29.08 -6.40 12.75
CA GLY A 24 -28.24 -6.22 13.93
C GLY A 24 -26.85 -5.71 13.59
N SER A 25 -25.92 -5.94 14.52
CA SER A 25 -24.55 -5.45 14.42
C SER A 25 -23.57 -6.48 14.93
N SER A 26 -22.34 -6.48 14.40
CA SER A 26 -21.31 -7.42 14.77
C SER A 26 -19.91 -6.80 14.74
N ILE A 27 -18.96 -7.51 15.36
CA ILE A 27 -17.53 -7.19 15.36
C ILE A 27 -16.82 -8.30 14.59
N ILE A 28 -16.65 -8.10 13.29
CA ILE A 28 -16.04 -9.08 12.38
C ILE A 28 -14.73 -8.59 11.77
N ASP A 29 -14.48 -7.28 11.80
CA ASP A 29 -13.24 -6.66 11.37
C ASP A 29 -12.24 -6.66 12.54
N LEU A 30 -11.21 -7.51 12.51
CA LEU A 30 -10.30 -7.71 13.65
C LEU A 30 -8.89 -7.18 13.38
N PHE A 31 -8.35 -6.48 14.36
CA PHE A 31 -6.95 -6.09 14.47
C PHE A 31 -6.24 -7.01 15.45
N LEU A 32 -5.30 -7.80 14.93
CA LEU A 32 -4.60 -8.84 15.68
C LEU A 32 -3.09 -8.59 15.62
N SER A 33 -2.39 -8.86 16.71
CA SER A 33 -0.93 -8.95 16.72
C SER A 33 -0.45 -10.04 17.66
N THR A 34 0.79 -10.46 17.52
CA THR A 34 1.47 -11.33 18.50
C THR A 34 2.37 -10.55 19.45
N THR A 35 2.45 -9.24 19.28
CA THR A 35 3.30 -8.33 20.04
C THR A 35 2.50 -7.14 20.54
N GLU A 36 2.88 -6.61 21.71
CA GLU A 36 2.28 -5.38 22.22
C GLU A 36 2.62 -4.18 21.35
N LEU A 37 1.60 -3.35 21.09
CA LEU A 37 1.75 -2.08 20.40
C LEU A 37 2.08 -0.99 21.42
N THR A 38 2.95 -0.05 21.03
CA THR A 38 3.31 1.08 21.88
C THR A 38 2.29 2.20 21.71
N GLU A 39 1.70 2.66 22.81
CA GLU A 39 0.66 3.71 22.83
C GLU A 39 -0.45 3.51 21.77
N PRO A 40 -1.14 2.35 21.79
CA PRO A 40 -2.12 2.06 20.77
C PRO A 40 -3.42 2.81 21.03
N ALA A 41 -4.03 3.31 19.96
CA ALA A 41 -5.31 3.98 19.96
C ALA A 41 -6.17 3.48 18.80
N MET A 42 -7.44 3.16 19.08
CA MET A 42 -8.39 2.72 18.07
C MET A 42 -9.54 3.72 17.97
N THR A 43 -9.97 4.03 16.75
CA THR A 43 -11.13 4.89 16.49
C THR A 43 -12.06 4.18 15.51
N VAL A 44 -13.32 4.00 15.92
CA VAL A 44 -14.41 3.51 15.07
C VAL A 44 -15.22 4.70 14.61
N PHE A 45 -15.17 5.02 13.32
CA PHE A 45 -15.89 6.16 12.75
C PHE A 45 -17.34 5.76 12.47
N THR A 46 -18.28 6.60 12.89
CA THR A 46 -19.72 6.39 12.68
C THR A 46 -20.27 7.10 11.46
N ASP A 47 -19.55 8.10 10.96
CA ASP A 47 -19.94 9.04 9.91
C ASP A 47 -19.17 8.84 8.59
N LYS A 48 -18.14 7.99 8.58
CA LYS A 48 -17.22 7.80 7.44
C LYS A 48 -17.44 6.50 6.66
N SER A 49 -18.59 5.86 6.84
CA SER A 49 -18.95 4.64 6.11
C SER A 49 -19.45 5.06 4.72
N LEU A 50 -18.60 5.00 3.69
CA LEU A 50 -18.87 5.43 2.31
C LEU A 50 -19.94 4.56 1.61
N GLY A 51 -21.17 4.55 2.12
CA GLY A 51 -22.24 3.65 1.67
C GLY A 51 -22.02 2.18 2.05
N SER A 52 -20.99 1.87 2.84
CA SER A 52 -20.68 0.52 3.32
C SER A 52 -21.44 0.20 4.62
N ASN A 53 -21.81 -1.06 4.78
CA ASN A 53 -22.26 -1.64 6.05
C ASN A 53 -21.11 -1.91 7.03
N HIS A 54 -19.86 -1.87 6.56
CA HIS A 54 -18.69 -1.81 7.43
C HIS A 54 -18.37 -0.37 7.82
N LYS A 55 -18.13 -0.14 9.11
CA LYS A 55 -17.61 1.11 9.64
C LYS A 55 -16.13 1.23 9.32
N MET A 56 -15.71 2.45 9.02
CA MET A 56 -14.28 2.76 8.96
C MET A 56 -13.68 2.64 10.37
N VAL A 57 -12.55 1.94 10.49
CA VAL A 57 -11.81 1.78 11.75
C VAL A 57 -10.34 2.13 11.53
N SER A 58 -9.78 2.90 12.45
CA SER A 58 -8.35 3.21 12.47
C SER A 58 -7.72 2.64 13.73
N LEU A 59 -6.55 2.01 13.58
CA LEU A 59 -5.64 1.65 14.66
C LEU A 59 -4.34 2.42 14.45
N MET A 60 -3.95 3.19 15.45
CA MET A 60 -2.71 3.97 15.51
C MET A 60 -1.85 3.44 16.65
N PHE A 61 -0.53 3.43 16.47
CA PHE A 61 0.44 3.09 17.50
C PHE A 61 1.79 3.72 17.15
N LYS A 62 2.65 3.91 18.15
CA LYS A 62 4.04 4.34 17.95
C LYS A 62 4.91 3.16 17.54
N THR A 63 5.81 3.39 16.60
CA THR A 63 6.88 2.46 16.25
C THR A 63 8.21 3.01 16.78
N THR A 64 8.97 2.17 17.47
CA THR A 64 10.36 2.48 17.88
C THR A 64 11.35 2.22 16.76
N VAL A 65 10.96 1.44 15.75
CA VAL A 65 11.73 1.27 14.52
C VAL A 65 11.54 2.53 13.68
N PRO A 66 12.62 3.25 13.30
CA PRO A 66 12.48 4.34 12.35
C PRO A 66 11.80 3.78 11.10
N TYR A 67 10.63 4.32 10.78
CA TYR A 67 9.97 4.03 9.52
C TYR A 67 10.91 4.51 8.41
N GLN A 68 11.66 3.59 7.82
CA GLN A 68 12.22 3.80 6.50
C GLN A 68 11.18 3.27 5.52
N PRO A 69 10.33 4.12 4.93
CA PRO A 69 9.79 3.76 3.63
C PRO A 69 11.03 3.76 2.75
N THR A 70 11.67 2.61 2.57
CA THR A 70 12.63 2.50 1.49
C THR A 70 11.74 2.63 0.26
N GLN A 71 11.69 3.82 -0.32
CA GLN A 71 11.06 4.08 -1.60
C GLN A 71 11.52 3.03 -2.63
N MET A 72 12.76 2.52 -2.45
CA MET A 72 13.29 1.31 -3.06
C MET A 72 12.39 0.07 -2.93
N GLN A 73 11.91 -0.34 -1.75
CA GLN A 73 11.06 -1.54 -1.64
C GLN A 73 9.76 -1.42 -2.43
N ARG A 74 9.12 -0.25 -2.40
CA ARG A 74 7.88 -0.02 -3.16
C ARG A 74 8.14 0.04 -4.66
N ASN A 75 9.23 0.67 -5.08
CA ASN A 75 9.66 0.69 -6.48
C ASN A 75 10.04 -0.69 -6.97
N VAL A 76 10.79 -1.47 -6.19
CA VAL A 76 11.16 -2.86 -6.50
C VAL A 76 9.93 -3.75 -6.60
N TRP A 77 8.95 -3.58 -5.71
CA TRP A 77 7.68 -4.29 -5.79
C TRP A 77 6.89 -3.91 -7.06
N ASN A 78 6.76 -2.61 -7.35
CA ASN A 78 6.10 -2.10 -8.55
C ASN A 78 6.79 -2.60 -9.84
N LEU A 79 8.12 -2.58 -9.88
CA LEU A 79 8.91 -3.11 -11.01
C LEU A 79 8.79 -4.63 -11.10
N GLY A 80 8.68 -5.33 -9.97
CA GLY A 80 8.42 -6.76 -9.91
C GLY A 80 7.12 -7.16 -10.60
N LYS A 81 6.10 -6.29 -10.60
CA LYS A 81 4.83 -6.51 -11.31
C LYS A 81 4.97 -6.57 -12.83
N LEU A 82 6.04 -6.00 -13.39
CA LEU A 82 6.33 -6.11 -14.83
C LEU A 82 6.76 -7.51 -15.26
N LYS A 83 7.01 -8.44 -14.32
CA LYS A 83 7.22 -9.85 -14.63
C LYS A 83 5.93 -10.58 -15.01
N GLU A 84 4.77 -10.02 -14.66
CA GLU A 84 3.47 -10.57 -15.02
C GLU A 84 3.15 -10.17 -16.48
N PRO A 85 2.91 -11.11 -17.42
CA PRO A 85 2.79 -10.81 -18.85
C PRO A 85 1.69 -9.81 -19.20
N GLU A 86 0.54 -9.91 -18.52
CA GLU A 86 -0.60 -9.01 -18.75
C GLU A 86 -0.31 -7.58 -18.26
N VAL A 87 0.37 -7.44 -17.12
CA VAL A 87 0.78 -6.14 -16.58
C VAL A 87 1.83 -5.51 -17.49
N GLN A 88 2.80 -6.30 -17.96
CA GLN A 88 3.80 -5.85 -18.91
C GLN A 88 3.16 -5.33 -20.20
N LYS A 89 2.21 -6.09 -20.77
CA LYS A 89 1.50 -5.73 -22.00
C LYS A 89 0.71 -4.44 -21.83
N ALA A 90 -0.05 -4.31 -20.73
CA ALA A 90 -0.80 -3.10 -20.44
C ALA A 90 0.11 -1.87 -20.27
N TYR A 91 1.25 -2.04 -19.60
CA TYR A 91 2.24 -0.99 -19.42
C TYR A 91 2.85 -0.52 -20.75
N ILE A 92 3.23 -1.46 -21.63
CA ILE A 92 3.75 -1.14 -22.97
C ILE A 92 2.71 -0.39 -23.80
N GLN A 93 1.46 -0.86 -23.82
CA GLN A 93 0.37 -0.21 -24.54
C GLN A 93 0.13 1.22 -24.05
N HIS A 94 0.18 1.43 -22.73
CA HIS A 94 0.01 2.75 -22.15
C HIS A 94 1.14 3.71 -22.54
N ILE A 95 2.41 3.25 -22.48
CA ILE A 95 3.56 4.05 -22.91
C ILE A 95 3.47 4.37 -24.41
N GLN A 96 3.11 3.39 -25.25
CA GLN A 96 2.97 3.62 -26.69
C GLN A 96 1.88 4.66 -26.99
N ALA A 97 0.72 4.56 -26.32
CA ALA A 97 -0.34 5.55 -26.46
C ALA A 97 0.09 6.95 -25.99
N ALA A 98 0.83 7.03 -24.89
CA ALA A 98 1.38 8.29 -24.38
C ALA A 98 2.44 8.89 -25.32
N LEU A 99 3.30 8.06 -25.92
CA LEU A 99 4.29 8.52 -26.89
C LEU A 99 3.64 9.02 -28.19
N VAL A 100 2.56 8.39 -28.62
CA VAL A 100 1.78 8.84 -29.78
C VAL A 100 1.06 10.17 -29.49
N SER A 101 0.50 10.35 -28.29
CA SER A 101 -0.17 11.61 -27.91
C SER A 101 0.79 12.78 -27.72
N LEU A 102 2.06 12.49 -27.45
CA LEU A 102 3.14 13.47 -27.28
C LEU A 102 3.70 14.02 -28.61
N GLY A 103 3.24 13.52 -29.78
CA GLY A 103 3.65 13.99 -31.11
C GLY A 103 5.10 13.62 -31.49
N PRO A 104 5.59 14.00 -32.69
CA PRO A 104 6.97 13.71 -33.10
C PRO A 104 7.94 14.50 -32.20
N PHE A 105 8.52 13.81 -31.23
CA PHE A 105 9.61 14.32 -30.41
C PHE A 105 10.86 14.43 -31.29
N ASN A 106 11.39 15.64 -31.43
CA ASN A 106 12.62 15.91 -32.18
C ASN A 106 13.78 15.03 -31.65
N GLU A 107 14.48 14.38 -32.57
CA GLU A 107 15.56 13.39 -32.33
C GLU A 107 16.70 13.90 -31.44
N HIS A 108 16.80 15.22 -31.24
CA HIS A 108 17.83 15.85 -30.40
C HIS A 108 17.72 15.52 -28.91
N THR A 109 16.58 14.99 -28.45
CA THR A 109 16.31 14.73 -27.01
C THR A 109 16.80 13.35 -26.57
N TRP A 110 16.96 12.39 -27.49
CA TRP A 110 17.39 11.01 -27.18
C TRP A 110 18.88 10.89 -26.84
N MET A 111 19.72 11.83 -27.28
CA MET A 111 21.16 11.83 -26.99
C MET A 111 21.49 12.10 -25.52
N GLN A 112 20.54 12.61 -24.72
CA GLN A 112 20.77 12.86 -23.28
C GLN A 112 20.22 11.75 -22.36
N THR A 113 19.16 11.03 -22.76
CA THR A 113 18.52 9.99 -21.93
C THR A 113 18.82 8.56 -22.35
N ALA A 114 19.35 8.31 -23.56
CA ALA A 114 19.70 6.96 -24.03
C ALA A 114 21.15 6.55 -23.75
N ASN A 115 21.83 7.20 -22.79
CA ASN A 115 23.14 6.72 -22.37
C ASN A 115 22.96 5.51 -21.45
N LYS A 116 22.83 4.34 -22.09
CA LYS A 116 22.78 3.01 -21.45
C LYS A 116 23.89 2.81 -20.42
N HIS A 117 25.04 3.47 -20.61
CA HIS A 117 26.15 3.50 -19.66
C HIS A 117 25.81 4.21 -18.34
N VAL A 118 25.04 5.31 -18.35
CA VAL A 118 24.64 6.02 -17.12
C VAL A 118 23.63 5.20 -16.32
N ALA A 119 22.70 4.53 -17.00
CA ALA A 119 21.75 3.63 -16.35
C ALA A 119 22.41 2.37 -15.78
N GLN A 120 23.43 1.81 -16.45
CA GLN A 120 24.22 0.70 -15.91
C GLN A 120 25.11 1.12 -14.73
N GLN A 121 25.77 2.28 -14.78
CA GLN A 121 26.57 2.79 -13.67
C GLN A 121 25.73 2.99 -12.40
N HIS A 122 24.51 3.54 -12.51
CA HIS A 122 23.63 3.68 -11.37
C HIS A 122 23.07 2.36 -10.82
N ILE A 123 23.06 1.28 -11.60
CA ILE A 123 22.66 -0.04 -11.08
C ILE A 123 23.83 -0.71 -10.36
N GLU A 124 25.06 -0.45 -10.78
CA GLU A 124 26.28 -0.99 -10.15
C GLU A 124 26.66 -0.24 -8.86
N GLU A 125 26.34 1.05 -8.74
CA GLU A 125 26.60 1.86 -7.53
C GLU A 125 25.70 1.53 -6.33
N TYR A 126 24.57 0.84 -6.55
CA TYR A 126 23.57 0.53 -5.51
C TYR A 126 23.42 -0.97 -5.21
N ASN A 127 24.34 -1.81 -5.72
CA ASN A 127 24.56 -3.19 -5.28
C ASN A 127 25.81 -3.28 -4.40
#